data_AF-A0A0K9XCN6-F1
#
_entry.id   AF-A0A0K9XCN6-F1
#
_cell.length_a   1.000
_cell.length_b   1.000
_cell.length_c   1.000
_cell.angle_alpha   90.00
_cell.angle_beta   90.00
_cell.angle_gamma   90.00
#
_symmetry.space_group_name_H-M   'P 1'
#
loop_
_entity.id
_entity.type
_entity.pdbx_description
1 polymer ?
#
loop_
_entity_poly.entity_id
_entity_poly.type
_entity_poly.pdbx_seq_one_letter_code
_entity_poly.pdbx_strand_id
1 'polypeptide(L)'
;MPRRRPARQETVLHLEAAADAEPEANEPLLSAIAAARRRRDAAEAEIRRLAAYGREFTRPRPYKLADLAAAAGMSIYGVRTAYDHEEVADVQHATGLKPREWRATSPDDPTEDGSTA
;
A
#
# COMPACT_ATOMS: atom_id res chain seq x y z
N MET A 1 27.33 -5.75 -24.42
CA MET A 1 27.85 -5.64 -23.04
C MET A 1 26.68 -5.61 -22.06
N PRO A 2 26.27 -6.73 -21.43
CA PRO A 2 25.22 -6.68 -20.40
C PRO A 2 25.85 -6.31 -19.05
N ARG A 3 25.42 -5.20 -18.44
CA ARG A 3 25.81 -4.82 -17.08
C ARG A 3 24.75 -5.28 -16.07
N ARG A 4 25.27 -5.74 -14.92
CA ARG A 4 24.68 -5.84 -13.58
C ARG A 4 23.65 -6.95 -13.29
N ARG A 5 24.06 -7.92 -12.45
CA ARG A 5 23.19 -8.59 -11.47
C ARG A 5 23.74 -8.47 -10.04
N PRO A 6 23.72 -7.28 -9.41
CA PRO A 6 24.03 -7.13 -7.98
C PRO A 6 22.90 -7.62 -7.07
N ALA A 7 21.65 -7.69 -7.55
CA ALA A 7 20.48 -8.03 -6.73
C ALA A 7 20.50 -9.45 -6.14
N ARG A 8 21.07 -10.42 -6.87
CA ARG A 8 21.11 -11.81 -6.40
C ARG A 8 22.04 -11.98 -5.19
N GLN A 9 23.17 -11.29 -5.18
CA GLN A 9 24.16 -11.42 -4.11
C GLN A 9 23.68 -10.77 -2.81
N GLU A 10 23.05 -9.60 -2.89
CA GLU A 10 22.46 -8.93 -1.71
C GLU A 10 21.31 -9.76 -1.11
N THR A 11 20.51 -10.42 -1.95
CA THR A 11 19.43 -11.30 -1.49
C THR A 11 19.99 -12.52 -0.77
N VAL A 12 21.05 -13.13 -1.30
CA VAL A 12 21.70 -14.30 -0.69
C VAL A 12 22.34 -13.93 0.65
N LEU A 13 23.05 -12.80 0.72
CA LEU A 13 23.66 -12.33 1.98
C LEU A 13 22.61 -12.04 3.06
N HIS A 14 21.45 -11.50 2.69
CA HIS A 14 20.35 -11.29 3.64
C HIS A 14 19.73 -12.61 4.14
N LEU A 15 19.69 -13.63 3.28
CA LEU A 15 19.19 -14.96 3.64
C LEU A 15 20.17 -15.71 4.56
N GLU A 16 21.47 -15.62 4.30
CA GLU A 16 22.52 -16.24 5.13
C GLU A 16 22.55 -15.62 6.53
N ALA A 17 22.48 -14.28 6.64
CA ALA A 17 22.42 -13.60 7.93
C ALA A 17 21.14 -13.94 8.75
N ALA A 18 20.04 -14.28 8.07
CA ALA A 18 18.82 -14.74 8.73
C ALA A 18 18.89 -16.21 9.18
N ALA A 19 19.71 -17.04 8.50
CA ALA A 19 19.90 -18.46 8.80
C ALA A 19 20.79 -18.69 10.04
N ASP A 20 21.82 -17.86 10.22
CA ASP A 20 22.77 -17.97 11.32
C ASP A 20 22.18 -17.56 12.69
N ALA A 21 20.98 -16.95 12.72
CA ALA A 21 20.39 -16.43 13.95
C ALA A 21 19.77 -17.51 14.84
N GLU A 22 19.15 -18.56 14.30
CA GLU A 22 18.51 -19.67 15.05
C GLU A 22 18.14 -20.84 14.08
N PRO A 23 18.99 -21.86 13.90
CA PRO A 23 18.79 -22.88 12.85
C PRO A 23 17.60 -23.83 13.06
N GLU A 24 17.08 -23.97 14.29
CA GLU A 24 15.92 -24.84 14.59
C GLU A 24 14.59 -24.07 14.74
N ALA A 25 14.61 -22.74 14.88
CA ALA A 25 13.41 -21.96 15.21
C ALA A 25 12.87 -21.07 14.07
N ASN A 26 13.62 -20.85 12.99
CA ASN A 26 13.17 -20.03 11.87
C ASN A 26 13.72 -20.56 10.54
N GLU A 27 12.85 -21.04 9.66
CA GLU A 27 13.25 -21.27 8.27
C GLU A 27 13.60 -19.90 7.64
N PRO A 28 14.88 -19.62 7.36
CA PRO A 28 15.36 -18.26 7.09
C PRO A 28 14.75 -17.65 5.83
N LEU A 29 14.47 -18.50 4.83
CA LEU A 29 13.76 -18.11 3.62
C LEU A 29 12.31 -17.69 3.92
N LEU A 30 11.57 -18.45 4.74
CA LEU A 30 10.20 -18.10 5.11
C LEU A 30 10.16 -16.82 5.93
N SER A 31 11.11 -16.63 6.84
CA SER A 31 11.26 -15.38 7.61
C SER A 31 11.54 -14.18 6.71
N ALA A 32 12.43 -14.33 5.72
CA ALA A 32 12.71 -13.28 4.74
C ALA A 32 11.50 -12.96 3.86
N ILE A 33 10.74 -13.98 3.43
CA ILE A 33 9.49 -13.80 2.67
C ILE A 33 8.45 -13.07 3.54
N ALA A 34 8.28 -13.47 4.80
CA ALA A 34 7.35 -12.82 5.72
C ALA A 34 7.73 -11.35 5.96
N ALA A 35 9.03 -11.05 6.11
CA ALA A 35 9.53 -9.68 6.23
C ALA A 35 9.29 -8.86 4.95
N ALA A 36 9.52 -9.45 3.78
CA ALA A 36 9.23 -8.80 2.49
C ALA A 36 7.73 -8.51 2.33
N ARG A 37 6.86 -9.45 2.70
CA ARG A 37 5.40 -9.27 2.72
C ARG A 37 5.01 -8.12 3.63
N ARG A 38 5.51 -8.08 4.87
CA ARG A 38 5.24 -6.95 5.80
C ARG A 38 5.64 -5.60 5.23
N ARG A 39 6.80 -5.51 4.57
CA ARG A 39 7.24 -4.26 3.90
C ARG A 39 6.31 -3.87 2.76
N ARG A 40 5.86 -4.82 1.94
CA ARG A 40 4.89 -4.57 0.88
C ARG A 40 3.56 -4.09 1.46
N ASP A 41 3.01 -4.80 2.43
CA ASP A 41 1.72 -4.48 3.03
C ASP A 41 1.78 -3.10 3.73
N ALA A 42 2.91 -2.74 4.35
CA ALA A 42 3.12 -1.41 4.93
C ALA A 42 3.17 -0.30 3.86
N ALA A 43 3.86 -0.54 2.74
CA ALA A 43 3.90 0.39 1.61
C ALA A 43 2.51 0.55 0.96
N GLU A 44 1.75 -0.53 0.83
CA GLU A 44 0.36 -0.48 0.34
C GLU A 44 -0.51 0.35 1.29
N ALA A 45 -0.40 0.16 2.61
CA ALA A 45 -1.13 0.99 3.59
C ALA A 45 -0.75 2.48 3.51
N GLU A 46 0.52 2.79 3.26
CA GLU A 46 0.97 4.17 3.05
C GLU A 46 0.36 4.79 1.78
N ILE A 47 0.36 4.06 0.66
CA ILE A 47 -0.28 4.49 -0.59
C ILE A 47 -1.77 4.79 -0.37
N ARG A 48 -2.47 3.95 0.39
CA ARG A 48 -3.88 4.14 0.73
C ARG A 48 -4.13 5.43 1.50
N ARG A 49 -3.33 5.70 2.54
CA ARG A 49 -3.40 6.96 3.30
C ARG A 49 -3.10 8.18 2.44
N LEU A 50 -2.13 8.09 1.52
CA LEU A 50 -1.81 9.18 0.58
C LEU A 50 -2.96 9.44 -0.40
N ALA A 51 -3.61 8.39 -0.90
CA ALA A 51 -4.79 8.51 -1.75
C ALA A 51 -5.95 9.19 -1.01
N ALA A 52 -6.23 8.76 0.22
CA ALA A 52 -7.21 9.39 1.11
C ALA A 52 -6.88 10.87 1.36
N TYR A 53 -5.62 11.20 1.68
CA TYR A 53 -5.18 12.58 1.84
C TYR A 53 -5.42 13.44 0.58
N GLY A 54 -4.98 12.94 -0.58
CA GLY A 54 -5.11 13.63 -1.87
C GLY A 54 -6.56 13.91 -2.27
N ARG A 55 -7.48 13.03 -1.85
CA ARG A 55 -8.91 13.10 -2.18
C ARG A 55 -9.72 13.91 -1.18
N GLU A 56 -9.49 13.70 0.10
CA GLU A 56 -10.38 14.19 1.14
C GLU A 56 -9.86 15.47 1.81
N PHE A 57 -8.54 15.72 1.80
CA PHE A 57 -7.91 16.79 2.59
C PHE A 57 -7.20 17.88 1.77
N THR A 58 -6.96 17.66 0.47
CA THR A 58 -6.27 18.64 -0.39
C THR A 58 -7.19 19.77 -0.88
N ARG A 59 -6.69 21.02 -0.87
CA ARG A 59 -7.37 22.25 -1.34
C ARG A 59 -6.53 23.00 -2.37
N PRO A 60 -7.13 23.79 -3.30
CA PRO A 60 -8.56 24.06 -3.49
C PRO A 60 -9.31 23.00 -4.30
N ARG A 61 -8.61 22.13 -5.04
CA ARG A 61 -9.20 21.01 -5.80
C ARG A 61 -8.55 19.69 -5.36
N PRO A 62 -9.33 18.66 -5.00
CA PRO A 62 -8.79 17.34 -4.71
C PRO A 62 -8.22 16.71 -5.98
N TYR A 63 -7.25 15.82 -5.81
CA TYR A 63 -6.67 15.06 -6.92
C TYR A 63 -7.73 14.14 -7.55
N LYS A 64 -7.65 13.96 -8.87
CA LYS A 64 -8.54 13.04 -9.58
C LYS A 64 -8.10 11.60 -9.31
N LEU A 65 -9.06 10.67 -9.28
CA LEU A 65 -8.75 9.24 -9.11
C LEU A 65 -7.80 8.72 -10.20
N ALA A 66 -7.91 9.23 -11.43
CA ALA A 66 -7.02 8.87 -12.52
C ALA A 66 -5.55 9.23 -12.23
N ASP A 67 -5.30 10.42 -11.68
CA ASP A 67 -3.94 10.89 -11.38
C ASP A 67 -3.34 10.08 -10.22
N LEU A 68 -4.16 9.78 -9.21
CA LEU A 68 -3.76 8.96 -8.06
C LEU A 68 -3.51 7.50 -8.47
N ALA A 69 -4.35 6.94 -9.33
CA ALA A 69 -4.18 5.60 -9.88
C ALA A 69 -2.88 5.48 -10.69
N ALA A 70 -2.60 6.46 -11.55
CA ALA A 70 -1.36 6.52 -12.30
C ALA A 70 -0.12 6.61 -11.38
N ALA A 71 -0.18 7.43 -10.32
CA ALA A 71 0.91 7.58 -9.37
C ALA A 71 1.13 6.33 -8.49
N ALA A 72 0.04 5.67 -8.09
CA ALA A 72 0.07 4.48 -7.23
C ALA A 72 0.38 3.18 -8.01
N GLY A 73 0.35 3.21 -9.34
CA GLY A 73 0.44 1.99 -10.15
C GLY A 73 -0.78 1.08 -10.00
N MET A 74 -1.94 1.65 -9.65
CA MET A 74 -3.20 0.94 -9.40
C MET A 74 -4.20 1.22 -10.52
N SER A 75 -5.25 0.39 -10.61
CA SER A 75 -6.41 0.75 -11.44
C SER A 75 -7.22 1.86 -10.77
N ILE A 76 -8.00 2.62 -11.55
CA ILE A 76 -8.89 3.67 -11.03
C ILE A 76 -9.88 3.09 -10.00
N TYR A 77 -10.46 1.93 -10.31
CA TYR A 77 -11.31 1.19 -9.38
C TYR A 77 -10.53 0.79 -8.12
N GLY A 78 -9.32 0.26 -8.31
CA GLY A 78 -8.43 -0.11 -7.22
C GLY A 78 -8.17 1.03 -6.25
N VAL A 79 -7.85 2.24 -6.72
CA VAL A 79 -7.68 3.41 -5.84
C VAL A 79 -8.97 3.81 -5.15
N ARG A 80 -10.11 3.74 -5.85
CA ARG A 80 -11.42 4.11 -5.28
C ARG A 80 -11.80 3.22 -4.10
N THR A 81 -11.53 1.93 -4.20
CA THR A 81 -11.85 0.96 -3.15
C THR A 81 -10.69 0.71 -2.19
N ALA A 82 -9.52 1.31 -2.43
CA ALA A 82 -8.34 1.02 -1.62
C ALA A 82 -8.49 1.57 -0.21
N TYR A 83 -9.09 2.75 -0.05
CA TYR A 83 -9.19 3.42 1.24
C TYR A 83 -10.65 3.60 1.65
N ASP A 84 -10.93 3.40 2.94
CA ASP A 84 -12.24 3.60 3.54
C ASP A 84 -12.17 4.63 4.69
N HIS A 85 -13.16 4.60 5.58
CA HIS A 85 -13.26 5.55 6.70
C HIS A 85 -12.11 5.42 7.68
N GLU A 86 -11.52 4.24 7.83
CA GLU A 86 -10.37 4.03 8.71
C GLU A 86 -9.17 4.83 8.20
N GLU A 87 -8.84 4.76 6.92
CA GLU A 87 -7.74 5.55 6.37
C GLU A 87 -8.01 7.06 6.39
N VAL A 88 -9.27 7.49 6.21
CA VAL A 88 -9.63 8.91 6.35
C VAL A 88 -9.44 9.38 7.80
N ALA A 89 -9.85 8.56 8.78
CA ALA A 89 -9.68 8.84 10.20
C ALA A 89 -8.20 8.88 10.60
N ASP A 90 -7.39 7.94 10.11
CA ASP A 90 -5.94 7.91 10.32
C ASP A 90 -5.27 9.19 9.81
N VAL A 91 -5.63 9.61 8.59
CA VAL A 91 -5.10 10.85 7.99
C VAL A 91 -5.55 12.08 8.78
N GLN A 92 -6.80 12.11 9.22
CA GLN A 92 -7.30 13.18 10.08
C GLN A 92 -6.55 13.24 11.41
N HIS A 93 -6.31 12.09 12.05
CA HIS A 93 -5.56 12.02 13.30
C HIS A 93 -4.10 12.48 13.12
N ALA A 94 -3.45 12.03 12.04
CA ALA A 94 -2.06 12.38 11.75
C ALA A 94 -1.85 13.84 11.34
N THR A 95 -2.81 14.45 10.63
CA THR A 95 -2.65 15.80 10.07
C THR A 95 -3.38 16.90 10.84
N GLY A 96 -4.36 16.55 11.68
CA GLY A 96 -5.24 17.50 12.36
C GLY A 96 -6.23 18.23 11.44
N LEU A 97 -6.28 17.88 10.15
CA LEU A 97 -7.16 18.50 9.17
C LEU A 97 -8.57 17.90 9.22
N LYS A 98 -9.57 18.67 8.78
CA LYS A 98 -10.94 18.16 8.59
C LYS A 98 -11.14 17.76 7.12
N PRO A 99 -11.72 16.58 6.84
CA PRO A 99 -12.04 16.18 5.48
C PRO A 99 -13.05 17.16 4.85
N ARG A 100 -12.90 17.42 3.55
CA ARG A 100 -13.67 18.45 2.82
C ARG A 100 -15.10 18.01 2.52
N GLU A 101 -15.27 16.80 2.01
CA GLU A 101 -16.53 16.14 1.69
C GLU A 101 -16.27 14.65 1.84
N TRP A 102 -17.10 13.94 2.59
CA TRP A 102 -16.95 12.51 2.81
C TRP A 102 -17.18 11.74 1.49
N ARG A 103 -16.12 11.35 0.78
CA ARG A 103 -16.20 10.67 -0.52
C ARG A 103 -15.64 9.24 -0.53
N ALA A 104 -15.21 8.75 0.64
CA ALA A 104 -14.80 7.36 0.82
C ALA A 104 -16.01 6.42 0.69
N THR A 105 -15.80 5.24 0.11
CA THR A 105 -16.80 4.17 0.06
C THR A 105 -17.03 3.66 1.49
N SER A 106 -18.29 3.52 1.89
CA SER A 106 -18.61 2.92 3.19
C SER A 106 -18.43 1.40 3.12
N PRO A 107 -18.01 0.73 4.21
CA PRO A 107 -17.99 -0.74 4.26
C PRO A 107 -19.40 -1.35 4.10
N ASP A 108 -20.45 -0.58 4.34
CA ASP A 108 -21.86 -0.93 4.05
C ASP A 108 -22.31 -0.62 2.61
N ASP A 109 -21.48 0.01 1.77
CA ASP A 109 -21.81 0.13 0.34
C ASP A 109 -21.66 -1.24 -0.31
N PRO A 110 -22.68 -1.74 -1.03
CA PRO A 110 -22.54 -2.99 -1.76
C PRO A 110 -21.37 -2.84 -2.73
N THR A 111 -20.39 -3.75 -2.61
CA THR A 111 -19.37 -3.92 -3.64
C THR A 111 -20.11 -4.35 -4.89
N GLU A 112 -20.30 -3.42 -5.84
CA GLU A 112 -20.81 -3.73 -7.16
C GLU A 112 -19.77 -4.60 -7.86
N ASP A 113 -19.85 -5.90 -7.57
CA ASP A 113 -19.10 -6.93 -8.26
C ASP A 113 -19.58 -6.93 -9.70
N GLY A 114 -18.69 -6.49 -10.58
CA GLY A 114 -18.96 -6.26 -11.99
C GLY A 114 -19.27 -7.57 -12.71
N SER A 115 -20.54 -7.94 -12.69
CA SER A 115 -21.14 -8.81 -13.69
C SER A 115 -20.90 -8.20 -15.07
N THR A 116 -19.97 -8.80 -15.83
CA THR A 116 -19.85 -8.55 -17.26
C THR A 116 -19.82 -9.89 -17.98
N ALA A 117 -21.01 -10.22 -18.51
CA ALA A 117 -21.34 -11.02 -19.70
C ALA A 117 -20.41 -12.16 -20.14
#